data_AF-A0A419I7U5-F1
#
_entry.id   AF-A0A419I7U5-F1
#
_cell.length_a   1.000
_cell.length_b   1.000
_cell.length_c   1.000
_cell.angle_alpha   90.00
_cell.angle_beta   90.00
_cell.angle_gamma   90.00
#
_symmetry.space_group_name_H-M   'P 1'
#
loop_
_entity.id
_entity.type
_entity.pdbx_description
1 polymer ?
#
loop_
_entity_poly.entity_id
_entity_poly.type
_entity_poly.pdbx_seq_one_letter_code
_entity_poly.pdbx_strand_id
1 'polypeptide(L)'
;MTALLDFVAEAPLVDHHCHGVVTHDPGRDEFERMLTEADMVSPLGVSLFNSLIGLAVRARCAPVLDLPKHAPAQDYLVRRAELGAGEVNRRFLRATGTTDFLLDGGFLPGSLTTTAEFAQLAQARAHDIVRLEQVAEDVVRAGTSAAGFAADFDAELTRRAAGAVGVKSIAAYRVGLELSGTRPAPAEVAAAAGRWLAGIEAGAPVRLADEVLHRHLIWAGVERGLPVQFHVGYGDSDVDLHRCDPLLLTGLLRATRGSGVPILLLHNYPFHRNAAYLAQVFEHVFADVGLCTHNAGFRAPALLAELLELIPFGKLLFSTDAFGLAELYHLGSTLFRQGLSDFLHTALAAGELSEVDAQRLVRLAGHENAARIYRLESR
;
A
#
# COMPACT_ATOMS: atom_id res chain seq x y z
N MET A 1 -10.59 15.14 19.06
CA MET A 1 -10.94 14.79 17.67
C MET A 1 -12.24 15.50 17.37
N THR A 2 -12.27 16.26 16.29
CA THR A 2 -13.47 17.02 15.90
C THR A 2 -14.54 16.08 15.34
N ALA A 3 -15.78 16.57 15.26
CA ALA A 3 -16.82 15.83 14.55
C ALA A 3 -16.45 15.70 13.07
N LEU A 4 -16.71 14.54 12.48
CA LEU A 4 -16.47 14.32 11.06
C LEU A 4 -17.33 15.28 10.23
N LEU A 5 -16.75 15.92 9.22
CA LEU A 5 -17.50 16.76 8.29
C LEU A 5 -18.34 15.87 7.37
N ASP A 6 -19.62 16.20 7.15
CA ASP A 6 -20.54 15.35 6.38
C ASP A 6 -20.02 15.05 4.97
N PHE A 7 -19.50 16.07 4.26
CA PHE A 7 -18.91 15.88 2.93
C PHE A 7 -17.62 15.05 2.93
N VAL A 8 -16.93 14.93 4.07
CA VAL A 8 -15.79 14.00 4.24
C VAL A 8 -16.29 12.60 4.57
N ALA A 9 -17.39 12.46 5.31
CA ALA A 9 -18.00 11.18 5.64
C ALA A 9 -18.56 10.48 4.40
N GLU A 10 -19.23 11.23 3.52
CA GLU A 10 -19.94 10.73 2.34
C GLU A 10 -19.06 10.55 1.11
N ALA A 11 -17.86 11.13 1.10
CA ALA A 11 -16.98 11.07 -0.06
C ALA A 11 -16.60 9.63 -0.43
N PRO A 12 -16.68 9.23 -1.72
CA PRO A 12 -16.19 7.92 -2.14
C PRO A 12 -14.66 7.86 -1.98
N LEU A 13 -14.15 6.64 -1.75
CA LEU A 13 -12.72 6.37 -1.70
C LEU A 13 -12.30 5.39 -2.81
N VAL A 14 -11.11 5.58 -3.35
CA VAL A 14 -10.36 4.58 -4.11
C VAL A 14 -9.15 4.21 -3.27
N ASP A 15 -9.14 2.98 -2.76
CA ASP A 15 -7.99 2.43 -2.03
C ASP A 15 -6.95 1.96 -3.04
N HIS A 16 -6.00 2.84 -3.36
CA HIS A 16 -5.10 2.58 -4.49
C HIS A 16 -3.97 1.58 -4.19
N HIS A 17 -3.84 1.13 -2.94
CA HIS A 17 -2.91 0.08 -2.57
C HIS A 17 -3.37 -0.67 -1.32
N CYS A 18 -3.66 -1.95 -1.49
CA CYS A 18 -4.02 -2.87 -0.43
C CYS A 18 -3.73 -4.33 -0.82
N HIS A 19 -4.08 -5.27 0.06
CA HIS A 19 -3.84 -6.70 -0.10
C HIS A 19 -5.06 -7.56 0.27
N GLY A 20 -5.12 -8.81 -0.17
CA GLY A 20 -6.25 -9.68 0.17
C GLY A 20 -6.48 -9.86 1.70
N VAL A 21 -7.67 -10.35 2.06
CA VAL A 21 -8.02 -10.70 3.45
C VAL A 21 -7.89 -12.21 3.68
N VAL A 22 -7.73 -12.63 4.93
CA VAL A 22 -7.82 -14.05 5.30
C VAL A 22 -9.28 -14.52 5.25
N THR A 23 -9.48 -15.79 4.89
CA THR A 23 -10.82 -16.40 4.78
C THR A 23 -11.14 -17.36 5.92
N HIS A 24 -10.24 -17.52 6.89
CA HIS A 24 -10.44 -18.29 8.11
C HIS A 24 -10.51 -17.37 9.34
N ASP A 25 -10.91 -17.94 10.47
CA ASP A 25 -10.97 -17.24 11.76
C ASP A 25 -9.63 -17.33 12.49
N PRO A 26 -8.78 -16.27 12.44
CA PRO A 26 -7.53 -16.23 13.19
C PRO A 26 -7.77 -16.36 14.69
N GLY A 27 -6.99 -17.22 15.33
CA GLY A 27 -6.81 -17.20 16.78
C GLY A 27 -6.09 -15.93 17.23
N ARG A 28 -6.01 -15.71 18.56
CA ARG A 28 -5.42 -14.50 19.14
C ARG A 28 -4.02 -14.18 18.61
N ASP A 29 -3.11 -15.16 18.61
CA ASP A 29 -1.73 -14.93 18.21
C ASP A 29 -1.60 -14.57 16.74
N GLU A 30 -2.43 -15.17 15.88
CA GLU A 30 -2.44 -14.85 14.45
C GLU A 30 -3.05 -13.48 14.19
N PHE A 31 -4.13 -13.13 14.90
CA PHE A 31 -4.73 -11.80 14.85
C PHE A 31 -3.72 -10.73 15.25
N GLU A 32 -3.03 -10.91 16.38
CA GLU A 32 -2.02 -9.95 16.85
C GLU A 32 -0.79 -9.87 15.92
N ARG A 33 -0.38 -10.97 15.27
CA ARG A 33 0.67 -10.93 14.23
C ARG A 33 0.25 -10.06 13.04
N MET A 34 -1.02 -10.07 12.65
CA MET A 34 -1.53 -9.23 11.56
C MET A 34 -1.78 -7.76 11.98
N LEU A 35 -1.49 -7.38 13.22
CA LEU A 35 -1.51 -5.97 13.67
C LEU A 35 -0.12 -5.32 13.68
N THR A 36 0.90 -6.00 13.15
CA THR A 36 2.29 -5.53 13.16
C THR A 36 3.02 -6.04 11.94
N GLU A 37 4.00 -5.27 11.47
CA GLU A 37 4.93 -5.71 10.43
C GLU A 37 5.98 -6.71 10.97
N ALA A 38 6.10 -6.86 12.28
CA ALA A 38 7.06 -7.79 12.87
C ALA A 38 6.68 -9.26 12.55
N ASP A 39 7.70 -10.09 12.23
CA ASP A 39 7.54 -11.52 11.93
C ASP A 39 6.80 -12.30 13.04
N MET A 40 6.93 -11.84 14.29
CA MET A 40 6.31 -12.46 15.44
C MET A 40 5.90 -11.42 16.48
N VAL A 41 4.81 -11.72 17.20
CA VAL A 41 4.47 -11.02 18.43
C VAL A 41 5.55 -11.30 19.46
N SER A 42 5.95 -10.26 20.21
CA SER A 42 7.04 -10.39 21.19
C SER A 42 6.73 -11.46 22.23
N PRO A 43 7.61 -12.46 22.42
CA PRO A 43 7.42 -13.50 23.44
C PRO A 43 7.63 -12.97 24.86
N LEU A 44 8.04 -11.70 25.01
CA LEU A 44 8.31 -11.05 26.30
C LEU A 44 7.04 -10.50 26.97
N GLY A 45 5.87 -11.09 26.68
CA GLY A 45 4.60 -10.76 27.32
C GLY A 45 3.95 -9.46 26.84
N VAL A 46 4.29 -8.98 25.63
CA VAL A 46 3.66 -7.81 25.02
C VAL A 46 2.49 -8.25 24.15
N SER A 47 1.38 -7.51 24.21
CA SER A 47 0.24 -7.72 23.33
C SER A 47 0.05 -6.53 22.41
N LEU A 48 -0.29 -6.78 21.15
CA LEU A 48 -0.62 -5.73 20.18
C LEU A 48 -1.95 -5.05 20.51
N PHE A 49 -2.80 -5.63 21.38
CA PHE A 49 -3.94 -4.90 21.94
C PHE A 49 -3.54 -3.74 22.87
N ASN A 50 -2.29 -3.73 23.36
CA ASN A 50 -1.69 -2.66 24.16
C ASN A 50 -0.84 -1.71 23.29
N SER A 51 -1.29 -1.44 22.06
CA SER A 51 -0.69 -0.50 21.12
C SER A 51 -1.75 0.46 20.57
N LEU A 52 -1.35 1.50 19.83
CA LEU A 52 -2.32 2.43 19.24
C LEU A 52 -3.27 1.77 18.24
N ILE A 53 -2.78 0.81 17.45
CA ILE A 53 -3.61 0.02 16.54
C ILE A 53 -4.57 -0.89 17.30
N GLY A 54 -4.11 -1.56 18.36
CA GLY A 54 -4.96 -2.39 19.21
C GLY A 54 -6.06 -1.61 19.93
N LEU A 55 -5.74 -0.41 20.43
CA LEU A 55 -6.73 0.51 20.98
C LEU A 55 -7.70 1.01 19.90
N ALA A 56 -7.22 1.25 18.68
CA ALA A 56 -8.05 1.64 17.55
C ALA A 56 -9.04 0.52 17.16
N VAL A 57 -8.61 -0.74 17.10
CA VAL A 57 -9.50 -1.91 16.90
C VAL A 57 -10.63 -1.89 17.93
N ARG A 58 -10.30 -1.78 19.22
CA ARG A 58 -11.31 -1.78 20.29
C ARG A 58 -12.24 -0.56 20.23
N ALA A 59 -11.73 0.59 19.82
CA ALA A 59 -12.49 1.85 19.80
C ALA A 59 -13.38 2.02 18.56
N ARG A 60 -12.94 1.52 17.41
CA ARG A 60 -13.54 1.78 16.09
C ARG A 60 -14.14 0.52 15.45
N CYS A 61 -13.51 -0.65 15.64
CA CYS A 61 -13.99 -1.89 15.04
C CYS A 61 -15.04 -2.60 15.89
N ALA A 62 -14.96 -2.52 17.23
CA ALA A 62 -15.92 -3.19 18.12
C ALA A 62 -17.40 -2.86 17.79
N PRO A 63 -17.79 -1.59 17.54
CA PRO A 63 -19.17 -1.27 17.17
C PRO A 63 -19.66 -1.89 15.85
N VAL A 64 -18.75 -2.16 14.90
CA VAL A 64 -19.11 -2.82 13.63
C VAL A 64 -19.51 -4.28 13.86
N LEU A 65 -19.04 -4.89 14.94
CA LEU A 65 -19.35 -6.25 15.36
C LEU A 65 -20.40 -6.30 16.49
N ASP A 66 -21.18 -5.24 16.65
CA ASP A 66 -22.25 -5.10 17.65
C ASP A 66 -21.77 -5.07 19.12
N LEU A 67 -20.49 -4.73 19.34
CA LEU A 67 -19.92 -4.57 20.68
C LEU A 67 -19.83 -3.10 21.09
N PRO A 68 -19.88 -2.79 22.40
CA PRO A 68 -19.62 -1.43 22.86
C PRO A 68 -18.20 -0.99 22.51
N LYS A 69 -18.02 0.32 22.26
CA LYS A 69 -16.68 0.92 22.11
C LYS A 69 -15.82 0.55 23.31
N HIS A 70 -14.57 0.21 23.04
CA HIS A 70 -13.58 -0.22 24.03
C HIS A 70 -13.89 -1.57 24.70
N ALA A 71 -14.73 -2.42 24.09
CA ALA A 71 -14.90 -3.81 24.52
C ALA A 71 -13.53 -4.49 24.77
N PRO A 72 -13.38 -5.31 25.82
CA PRO A 72 -12.17 -6.07 26.08
C PRO A 72 -11.70 -6.87 24.86
N ALA A 73 -10.38 -7.04 24.70
CA ALA A 73 -9.81 -7.74 23.54
C ALA A 73 -10.32 -9.18 23.42
N GLN A 74 -10.50 -9.87 24.55
CA GLN A 74 -11.03 -11.23 24.56
C GLN A 74 -12.47 -11.27 24.03
N ASP A 75 -13.34 -10.38 24.51
CA ASP A 75 -14.75 -10.31 24.07
C ASP A 75 -14.83 -9.97 22.58
N TYR A 76 -13.94 -9.09 22.09
CA TYR A 76 -13.82 -8.77 20.67
C TYR A 76 -13.49 -10.01 19.83
N LEU A 77 -12.47 -10.79 20.23
CA LEU A 77 -12.05 -11.98 19.49
C LEU A 77 -13.12 -13.09 19.54
N VAL A 78 -13.79 -13.28 20.68
CA VAL A 78 -14.92 -14.22 20.80
C VAL A 78 -16.03 -13.83 19.83
N ARG A 79 -16.46 -12.57 19.85
CA ARG A 79 -17.52 -12.09 18.95
C ARG A 79 -17.14 -12.23 17.49
N ARG A 80 -15.87 -11.93 17.15
CA ARG A 80 -15.34 -12.09 15.78
C ARG A 80 -15.46 -13.54 15.33
N ALA A 81 -15.08 -14.50 16.18
CA ALA A 81 -15.18 -15.93 15.88
C ALA A 81 -16.65 -16.42 15.80
N GLU A 82 -17.56 -15.89 16.62
CA GLU A 82 -19.00 -16.22 16.55
C GLU A 82 -19.64 -15.81 15.21
N LEU A 83 -19.23 -14.67 14.66
CA LEU A 83 -19.71 -14.18 13.36
C LEU A 83 -19.09 -14.94 12.19
N GLY A 84 -17.82 -15.35 12.33
CA GLY A 84 -17.04 -16.01 11.31
C GLY A 84 -16.44 -15.05 10.27
N ALA A 85 -15.29 -15.43 9.72
CA ALA A 85 -14.47 -14.58 8.84
C ALA A 85 -15.22 -13.98 7.66
N GLY A 86 -16.11 -14.76 7.02
CA GLY A 86 -16.89 -14.28 5.87
C GLY A 86 -17.82 -13.11 6.21
N GLU A 87 -18.47 -13.15 7.38
CA GLU A 87 -19.36 -12.07 7.83
C GLU A 87 -18.55 -10.86 8.33
N VAL A 88 -17.49 -11.10 9.10
CA VAL A 88 -16.57 -10.07 9.57
C VAL A 88 -15.99 -9.28 8.38
N ASN A 89 -15.49 -9.98 7.36
CA ASN A 89 -14.94 -9.35 6.16
C ASN A 89 -15.98 -8.51 5.43
N ARG A 90 -17.21 -9.01 5.23
CA ARG A 90 -18.28 -8.24 4.58
C ARG A 90 -18.61 -6.98 5.35
N ARG A 91 -18.80 -7.06 6.67
CA ARG A 91 -19.16 -5.90 7.49
C ARG A 91 -18.10 -4.81 7.43
N PHE A 92 -16.83 -5.17 7.63
CA PHE A 92 -15.76 -4.18 7.63
C PHE A 92 -15.48 -3.58 6.25
N LEU A 93 -15.37 -4.42 5.22
CA LEU A 93 -15.06 -3.94 3.86
C LEU A 93 -16.17 -3.02 3.33
N ARG A 94 -17.45 -3.39 3.54
CA ARG A 94 -18.59 -2.59 3.07
C ARG A 94 -18.78 -1.29 3.87
N ALA A 95 -18.30 -1.24 5.11
CA ALA A 95 -18.37 -0.03 5.94
C ALA A 95 -17.36 1.05 5.56
N THR A 96 -16.45 0.80 4.62
CA THR A 96 -15.39 1.76 4.21
C THR A 96 -15.91 2.91 3.34
N GLY A 97 -16.98 2.67 2.56
CA GLY A 97 -17.39 3.57 1.49
C GLY A 97 -16.41 3.64 0.31
N THR A 98 -15.52 2.64 0.18
CA THR A 98 -14.56 2.51 -0.92
C THR A 98 -15.24 1.89 -2.14
N THR A 99 -15.06 2.49 -3.31
CA THR A 99 -15.66 2.04 -4.58
C THR A 99 -14.74 1.11 -5.37
N ASP A 100 -13.43 1.29 -5.21
CA ASP A 100 -12.38 0.59 -5.94
C ASP A 100 -11.22 0.24 -5.02
N PHE A 101 -10.74 -0.99 -5.13
CA PHE A 101 -9.57 -1.49 -4.41
C PHE A 101 -8.51 -1.97 -5.40
N LEU A 102 -7.27 -1.54 -5.23
CA LEU A 102 -6.14 -1.93 -6.09
C LEU A 102 -5.22 -2.87 -5.31
N LEU A 103 -5.35 -4.16 -5.59
CA LEU A 103 -4.73 -5.23 -4.81
C LEU A 103 -3.37 -5.60 -5.37
N ASP A 104 -2.35 -5.49 -4.53
CA ASP A 104 -1.08 -6.18 -4.75
C ASP A 104 -1.22 -7.63 -4.28
N GLY A 105 -1.59 -8.52 -5.23
CA GLY A 105 -1.72 -9.96 -5.00
C GLY A 105 -0.38 -10.70 -4.87
N GLY A 106 0.75 -9.99 -4.93
CA GLY A 106 2.09 -10.58 -4.82
C GLY A 106 2.53 -10.87 -3.39
N PHE A 107 1.80 -10.37 -2.39
CA PHE A 107 2.05 -10.62 -0.98
C PHE A 107 1.29 -11.86 -0.49
N LEU A 108 2.00 -12.85 0.06
CA LEU A 108 1.44 -14.12 0.59
C LEU A 108 0.45 -14.81 -0.39
N PRO A 109 0.87 -15.11 -1.63
CA PRO A 109 -0.02 -15.68 -2.64
C PRO A 109 -0.60 -17.02 -2.17
N GLY A 110 -1.93 -17.16 -2.28
CA GLY A 110 -2.67 -18.36 -1.88
C GLY A 110 -3.06 -18.42 -0.39
N SER A 111 -2.57 -17.51 0.45
CA SER A 111 -3.01 -17.37 1.85
C SER A 111 -4.09 -16.30 2.04
N LEU A 112 -4.23 -15.40 1.07
CA LEU A 112 -5.20 -14.30 1.06
C LEU A 112 -6.18 -14.47 -0.10
N THR A 113 -7.33 -13.80 -0.01
CA THR A 113 -8.32 -13.76 -1.10
C THR A 113 -7.69 -13.28 -2.41
N THR A 114 -8.12 -13.88 -3.52
CA THR A 114 -7.93 -13.34 -4.86
C THR A 114 -8.69 -12.02 -5.04
N THR A 115 -8.34 -11.25 -6.07
CA THR A 115 -9.03 -9.99 -6.43
C THR A 115 -10.53 -10.18 -6.68
N ALA A 116 -10.92 -11.29 -7.31
CA ALA A 116 -12.33 -11.61 -7.55
C ALA A 116 -13.10 -11.94 -6.26
N GLU A 117 -12.52 -12.75 -5.38
CA GLU A 117 -13.13 -13.08 -4.08
C GLU A 117 -13.25 -11.84 -3.19
N PHE A 118 -12.21 -11.00 -3.18
CA PHE A 118 -12.20 -9.73 -2.45
C PHE A 118 -13.32 -8.81 -2.93
N ALA A 119 -13.47 -8.63 -4.25
CA ALA A 119 -14.54 -7.82 -4.85
C ALA A 119 -15.94 -8.28 -4.39
N GLN A 120 -16.17 -9.60 -4.32
CA GLN A 120 -17.44 -10.16 -3.86
C GLN A 120 -17.72 -9.86 -2.37
N LEU A 121 -16.70 -9.97 -1.52
CA LEU A 121 -16.83 -9.63 -0.09
C LEU A 121 -17.13 -8.14 0.09
N ALA A 122 -16.37 -7.28 -0.58
CA ALA A 122 -16.47 -5.83 -0.49
C ALA A 122 -17.72 -5.25 -1.17
N GLN A 123 -18.33 -5.95 -2.14
CA GLN A 123 -19.33 -5.39 -3.06
C GLN A 123 -18.85 -4.12 -3.76
N ALA A 124 -17.59 -4.15 -4.18
CA ALA A 124 -16.90 -3.04 -4.83
C ALA A 124 -16.10 -3.57 -6.02
N ARG A 125 -15.55 -2.68 -6.83
CA ARG A 125 -14.61 -3.05 -7.88
C ARG A 125 -13.26 -3.35 -7.25
N ALA A 126 -12.57 -4.36 -7.76
CA ALA A 126 -11.20 -4.67 -7.35
C ALA A 126 -10.35 -4.92 -8.59
N HIS A 127 -9.09 -4.47 -8.56
CA HIS A 127 -8.19 -4.45 -9.69
C HIS A 127 -6.81 -4.96 -9.29
N ASP A 128 -6.13 -5.66 -10.20
CA ASP A 128 -4.79 -6.19 -9.91
C ASP A 128 -3.70 -5.12 -10.07
N ILE A 129 -2.77 -5.13 -9.11
CA ILE A 129 -1.43 -4.53 -9.21
C ILE A 129 -0.41 -5.66 -9.27
N VAL A 130 0.46 -5.65 -10.28
CA VAL A 130 1.46 -6.71 -10.46
C VAL A 130 2.74 -6.39 -9.68
N ARG A 131 3.10 -7.23 -8.71
CA ARG A 131 4.38 -7.15 -8.00
C ARG A 131 5.53 -7.65 -8.88
N LEU A 132 6.41 -6.73 -9.28
CA LEU A 132 7.47 -6.98 -10.25
C LEU A 132 8.45 -8.06 -9.78
N GLU A 133 8.87 -8.01 -8.53
CA GLU A 133 9.83 -8.95 -7.97
C GLU A 133 9.28 -10.39 -7.93
N GLN A 134 7.98 -10.55 -7.67
CA GLN A 134 7.33 -11.86 -7.71
C GLN A 134 7.35 -12.45 -9.13
N VAL A 135 7.10 -11.61 -10.15
CA VAL A 135 7.18 -12.04 -11.56
C VAL A 135 8.59 -12.54 -11.88
N ALA A 136 9.62 -11.79 -11.49
CA ALA A 136 11.01 -12.19 -11.71
C ALA A 136 11.37 -13.50 -10.98
N GLU A 137 10.94 -13.66 -9.73
CA GLU A 137 11.17 -14.87 -8.96
C GLU A 137 10.44 -16.09 -9.56
N ASP A 138 9.22 -15.92 -10.08
CA ASP A 138 8.49 -17.00 -10.74
C ASP A 138 9.12 -17.41 -12.08
N VAL A 139 9.63 -16.46 -12.85
CA VAL A 139 10.40 -16.73 -14.08
C VAL A 139 11.67 -17.53 -13.78
N VAL A 140 12.35 -17.22 -12.67
CA VAL A 140 13.49 -18.01 -12.20
C VAL A 140 13.06 -19.41 -11.76
N ARG A 141 11.97 -19.55 -10.98
CA ARG A 141 11.44 -20.86 -10.57
C ARG A 141 11.02 -21.71 -11.77
N ALA A 142 10.57 -21.11 -12.86
CA ALA A 142 10.18 -21.78 -14.09
C ALA A 142 11.37 -22.26 -14.96
N GLY A 143 12.60 -21.87 -14.63
CA GLY A 143 13.82 -22.38 -15.28
C GLY A 143 14.37 -21.51 -16.42
N THR A 144 14.40 -20.18 -16.25
CA THR A 144 15.10 -19.27 -17.18
C THR A 144 16.61 -19.47 -17.19
N SER A 145 17.25 -19.07 -18.29
CA SER A 145 18.72 -18.86 -18.34
C SER A 145 19.09 -17.40 -18.05
N ALA A 146 20.36 -17.14 -17.77
CA ALA A 146 20.87 -15.78 -17.57
C ALA A 146 20.63 -14.87 -18.79
N ALA A 147 20.87 -15.39 -20.00
CA ALA A 147 20.63 -14.67 -21.25
C ALA A 147 19.13 -14.56 -21.60
N GLY A 148 18.32 -15.53 -21.18
CA GLY A 148 16.87 -15.57 -21.41
C GLY A 148 16.05 -14.71 -20.45
N PHE A 149 16.59 -14.42 -19.26
CA PHE A 149 15.84 -13.78 -18.16
C PHE A 149 15.05 -12.54 -18.58
N ALA A 150 15.67 -11.62 -19.31
CA ALA A 150 14.99 -10.38 -19.71
C ALA A 150 13.78 -10.64 -20.62
N ALA A 151 13.89 -11.61 -21.54
CA ALA A 151 12.81 -11.96 -22.46
C ALA A 151 11.70 -12.74 -21.74
N ASP A 152 12.07 -13.69 -20.88
CA ASP A 152 11.12 -14.50 -20.12
C ASP A 152 10.35 -13.64 -19.09
N PHE A 153 11.05 -12.68 -18.45
CA PHE A 153 10.44 -11.67 -17.59
C PHE A 153 9.47 -10.77 -18.35
N ASP A 154 9.88 -10.24 -19.51
CA ASP A 154 9.03 -9.38 -20.33
C ASP A 154 7.75 -10.12 -20.79
N ALA A 155 7.88 -11.38 -21.20
CA ALA A 155 6.75 -12.22 -21.59
C ALA A 155 5.77 -12.44 -20.44
N GLU A 156 6.28 -12.81 -19.25
CA GLU A 156 5.43 -13.07 -18.08
C GLU A 156 4.80 -11.78 -17.54
N LEU A 157 5.54 -10.67 -17.52
CA LEU A 157 5.00 -9.37 -17.12
C LEU A 157 3.90 -8.94 -18.09
N THR A 158 4.06 -9.11 -19.40
CA THR A 158 3.01 -8.84 -20.39
C THR A 158 1.75 -9.64 -20.09
N ARG A 159 1.89 -10.93 -19.77
CA ARG A 159 0.76 -11.80 -19.44
C ARG A 159 0.01 -11.33 -18.19
N ARG A 160 0.73 -11.05 -17.09
CA ARG A 160 0.10 -10.60 -15.82
C ARG A 160 -0.44 -9.17 -15.90
N ALA A 161 0.18 -8.32 -16.69
CA ALA A 161 -0.21 -6.92 -16.83
C ALA A 161 -1.45 -6.70 -17.73
N ALA A 162 -1.89 -7.70 -18.50
CA ALA A 162 -2.98 -7.56 -19.46
C ALA A 162 -4.30 -7.06 -18.84
N GLY A 163 -4.60 -7.45 -17.59
CA GLY A 163 -5.76 -7.00 -16.83
C GLY A 163 -5.43 -6.04 -15.68
N ALA A 164 -4.15 -5.78 -15.44
CA ALA A 164 -3.71 -4.98 -14.29
C ALA A 164 -3.88 -3.48 -14.55
N VAL A 165 -3.99 -2.72 -13.46
CA VAL A 165 -4.08 -1.25 -13.51
C VAL A 165 -2.75 -0.56 -13.19
N GLY A 166 -1.77 -1.30 -12.67
CA GLY A 166 -0.45 -0.80 -12.33
C GLY A 166 0.52 -1.91 -11.95
N VAL A 167 1.74 -1.52 -11.59
CA VAL A 167 2.79 -2.43 -11.10
C VAL A 167 3.36 -1.90 -9.78
N LYS A 168 3.94 -2.80 -8.99
CA LYS A 168 4.56 -2.49 -7.69
C LYS A 168 5.98 -3.01 -7.65
N SER A 169 6.91 -2.18 -7.19
CA SER A 169 8.24 -2.59 -6.77
C SER A 169 8.34 -2.59 -5.25
N ILE A 170 8.93 -3.66 -4.73
CA ILE A 170 9.33 -3.81 -3.32
C ILE A 170 10.86 -3.66 -3.14
N ALA A 171 11.54 -2.91 -4.02
CA ALA A 171 12.99 -2.69 -3.95
C ALA A 171 13.48 -2.22 -2.57
N ALA A 172 12.68 -1.40 -1.86
CA ALA A 172 12.95 -0.98 -0.48
C ALA A 172 13.26 -2.15 0.47
N TYR A 173 12.52 -3.26 0.39
CA TYR A 173 12.74 -4.47 1.19
C TYR A 173 13.97 -5.29 0.77
N ARG A 174 14.54 -5.03 -0.41
CA ARG A 174 15.54 -5.91 -1.03
C ARG A 174 16.90 -5.24 -1.16
N VAL A 175 16.93 -4.08 -1.79
CA VAL A 175 18.15 -3.35 -2.17
C VAL A 175 18.10 -1.87 -1.72
N GLY A 176 17.05 -1.46 -1.02
CA GLY A 176 16.80 -0.06 -0.70
C GLY A 176 16.31 0.75 -1.90
N LEU A 177 16.21 2.07 -1.72
CA LEU A 177 15.67 3.01 -2.70
C LEU A 177 16.75 3.81 -3.45
N GLU A 178 18.03 3.60 -3.13
CA GLU A 178 19.12 4.17 -3.91
C GLU A 178 19.32 3.35 -5.19
N LEU A 179 18.45 3.62 -6.15
CA LEU A 179 18.45 3.00 -7.47
C LEU A 179 19.04 3.98 -8.48
N SER A 180 20.07 3.54 -9.22
CA SER A 180 20.60 4.33 -10.32
C SER A 180 19.50 4.55 -11.37
N GLY A 181 19.28 5.79 -11.79
CA GLY A 181 18.18 6.12 -12.70
C GLY A 181 18.35 5.60 -14.14
N THR A 182 19.57 5.25 -14.56
CA THR A 182 19.88 4.83 -15.93
C THR A 182 19.18 3.51 -16.29
N ARG A 183 18.64 3.33 -17.49
CA ARG A 183 18.15 2.00 -17.90
C ARG A 183 19.33 1.00 -17.99
N PRO A 184 19.27 -0.19 -17.35
CA PRO A 184 20.29 -1.21 -17.52
C PRO A 184 20.45 -1.64 -18.99
N ALA A 185 21.68 -1.81 -19.44
CA ALA A 185 21.95 -2.44 -20.73
C ALA A 185 21.65 -3.95 -20.68
N PRO A 186 21.27 -4.59 -21.79
CA PRO A 186 20.95 -6.03 -21.82
C PRO A 186 22.07 -6.92 -21.24
N ALA A 187 23.34 -6.58 -21.48
CA ALA A 187 24.47 -7.31 -20.94
C ALA A 187 24.59 -7.22 -19.41
N GLU A 188 24.25 -6.06 -18.82
CA GLU A 188 24.22 -5.88 -17.36
C GLU A 188 23.12 -6.74 -16.73
N VAL A 189 21.95 -6.77 -17.36
CA VAL A 189 20.81 -7.61 -16.92
C VAL A 189 21.18 -9.08 -16.97
N ALA A 190 21.75 -9.55 -18.09
CA ALA A 190 22.15 -10.95 -18.23
C ALA A 190 23.25 -11.33 -17.21
N ALA A 191 24.22 -10.46 -16.97
CA ALA A 191 25.25 -10.69 -15.95
C ALA A 191 24.67 -10.74 -14.53
N ALA A 192 23.73 -9.87 -14.20
CA ALA A 192 23.04 -9.85 -12.91
C ALA A 192 22.17 -11.09 -12.70
N ALA A 193 21.41 -11.49 -13.72
CA ALA A 193 20.65 -12.73 -13.71
C ALA A 193 21.58 -13.95 -13.54
N GLY A 194 22.73 -13.97 -14.21
CA GLY A 194 23.73 -15.03 -14.06
C GLY A 194 24.27 -15.16 -12.64
N ARG A 195 24.58 -14.03 -11.98
CA ARG A 195 24.98 -14.04 -10.55
C ARG A 195 23.87 -14.57 -9.65
N TRP A 196 22.63 -14.16 -9.89
CA TRP A 196 21.48 -14.60 -9.10
C TRP A 196 21.25 -16.11 -9.24
N LEU A 197 21.23 -16.62 -10.47
CA LEU A 197 21.07 -18.05 -10.75
C LEU A 197 22.20 -18.89 -10.14
N ALA A 198 23.46 -18.46 -10.28
CA ALA A 198 24.60 -19.15 -9.66
C ALA A 198 24.50 -19.20 -8.13
N GLY A 199 23.98 -18.13 -7.50
CA GLY A 199 23.70 -18.12 -6.07
C GLY A 199 22.64 -19.16 -5.67
N ILE A 200 21.58 -19.26 -6.45
CA ILE A 200 20.51 -20.26 -6.23
C ILE A 200 21.05 -21.68 -6.40
N GLU A 201 21.84 -21.94 -7.44
CA GLU A 201 22.53 -23.22 -7.65
C GLU A 201 23.46 -23.58 -6.47
N ALA A 202 24.07 -22.57 -5.83
CA ALA A 202 24.88 -22.72 -4.62
C ALA A 202 24.05 -22.83 -3.32
N GLY A 203 22.72 -22.85 -3.40
CA GLY A 203 21.81 -23.05 -2.26
C GLY A 203 21.20 -21.79 -1.67
N ALA A 204 21.38 -20.61 -2.28
CA ALA A 204 20.66 -19.41 -1.88
C ALA A 204 19.15 -19.52 -2.19
N PRO A 205 18.27 -18.88 -1.40
CA PRO A 205 16.85 -18.86 -1.71
C PRO A 205 16.57 -18.10 -3.01
N VAL A 206 15.48 -18.44 -3.69
CA VAL A 206 14.95 -17.65 -4.83
C VAL A 206 14.32 -16.36 -4.30
N ARG A 207 15.19 -15.41 -3.94
CA ARG A 207 14.86 -14.08 -3.43
C ARG A 207 15.65 -13.06 -4.25
N LEU A 208 14.96 -12.24 -5.04
CA LEU A 208 15.62 -11.20 -5.82
C LEU A 208 16.21 -10.11 -4.90
N ALA A 209 17.50 -9.83 -5.04
CA ALA A 209 18.21 -8.77 -4.31
C ALA A 209 19.42 -8.23 -5.11
N ASP A 210 19.22 -7.90 -6.38
CA ASP A 210 20.23 -7.26 -7.24
C ASP A 210 19.66 -5.96 -7.83
N GLU A 211 20.34 -4.84 -7.58
CA GLU A 211 19.90 -3.50 -7.94
C GLU A 211 19.69 -3.32 -9.45
N VAL A 212 20.52 -3.96 -10.28
CA VAL A 212 20.42 -3.89 -11.74
C VAL A 212 19.13 -4.55 -12.20
N LEU A 213 18.78 -5.68 -11.59
CA LEU A 213 17.54 -6.38 -11.89
C LEU A 213 16.33 -5.55 -11.43
N HIS A 214 16.31 -5.00 -10.22
CA HIS A 214 15.21 -4.13 -9.77
C HIS A 214 14.96 -2.96 -10.73
N ARG A 215 16.01 -2.25 -11.16
CA ARG A 215 15.93 -1.22 -12.20
C ARG A 215 15.34 -1.75 -13.50
N HIS A 216 15.78 -2.93 -13.95
CA HIS A 216 15.23 -3.54 -15.17
C HIS A 216 13.72 -3.77 -15.04
N LEU A 217 13.26 -4.31 -13.91
CA LEU A 217 11.84 -4.56 -13.69
C LEU A 217 11.03 -3.26 -13.69
N ILE A 218 11.53 -2.22 -13.02
CA ILE A 218 10.90 -0.90 -12.95
C ILE A 218 10.78 -0.29 -14.35
N TRP A 219 11.85 -0.29 -15.14
CA TRP A 219 11.83 0.23 -16.50
C TRP A 219 10.87 -0.56 -17.41
N ALA A 220 10.78 -1.88 -17.23
CA ALA A 220 9.80 -2.69 -17.95
C ALA A 220 8.34 -2.30 -17.61
N GLY A 221 8.07 -1.90 -16.37
CA GLY A 221 6.79 -1.32 -15.95
C GLY A 221 6.52 0.05 -16.57
N VAL A 222 7.51 0.95 -16.52
CA VAL A 222 7.43 2.30 -17.11
C VAL A 222 7.18 2.22 -18.63
N GLU A 223 7.85 1.33 -19.34
CA GLU A 223 7.71 1.17 -20.79
C GLU A 223 6.34 0.66 -21.23
N ARG A 224 5.62 0.01 -20.31
CA ARG A 224 4.22 -0.41 -20.52
C ARG A 224 3.21 0.71 -20.29
N GLY A 225 3.65 1.88 -19.85
CA GLY A 225 2.76 3.01 -19.55
C GLY A 225 1.90 2.80 -18.30
N LEU A 226 2.28 1.86 -17.42
CA LEU A 226 1.54 1.52 -16.20
C LEU A 226 2.05 2.34 -15.02
N PRO A 227 1.17 2.90 -14.15
CA PRO A 227 1.56 3.50 -12.89
C PRO A 227 2.46 2.55 -12.07
N VAL A 228 3.57 3.07 -11.54
CA VAL A 228 4.57 2.29 -10.79
C VAL A 228 4.55 2.70 -9.34
N GLN A 229 4.14 1.79 -8.48
CA GLN A 229 4.15 1.95 -7.04
C GLN A 229 5.49 1.51 -6.45
N PHE A 230 5.97 2.24 -5.45
CA PHE A 230 7.14 1.91 -4.66
C PHE A 230 6.75 1.83 -3.20
N HIS A 231 7.13 0.73 -2.54
CA HIS A 231 7.13 0.72 -1.08
C HIS A 231 8.18 1.73 -0.57
N VAL A 232 7.82 2.56 0.41
CA VAL A 232 8.71 3.55 1.02
C VAL A 232 8.53 3.56 2.54
N GLY A 233 9.63 3.58 3.27
CA GLY A 233 9.62 3.72 4.72
C GLY A 233 9.22 2.45 5.47
N TYR A 234 8.14 2.54 6.26
CA TYR A 234 7.74 1.59 7.29
C TYR A 234 7.48 0.18 6.73
N GLY A 235 8.19 -0.82 7.27
CA GLY A 235 8.00 -2.23 6.97
C GLY A 235 8.52 -3.12 8.11
N ASP A 236 8.76 -4.39 7.78
CA ASP A 236 9.19 -5.44 8.71
C ASP A 236 10.69 -5.38 9.06
N SER A 237 11.19 -6.41 9.75
CA SER A 237 12.61 -6.54 10.12
C SER A 237 13.56 -6.88 8.96
N ASP A 238 13.05 -7.22 7.78
CA ASP A 238 13.84 -7.41 6.56
C ASP A 238 14.23 -6.07 5.91
N VAL A 239 13.58 -4.97 6.31
CA VAL A 239 13.83 -3.62 5.78
C VAL A 239 15.01 -2.93 6.47
N ASP A 240 15.99 -2.51 5.68
CA ASP A 240 16.96 -1.49 6.09
C ASP A 240 16.31 -0.09 6.03
N LEU A 241 15.59 0.33 7.08
CA LEU A 241 14.74 1.54 7.05
C LEU A 241 15.47 2.82 6.61
N HIS A 242 16.75 2.97 6.99
CA HIS A 242 17.57 4.12 6.58
C HIS A 242 17.82 4.21 5.07
N ARG A 243 17.70 3.10 4.34
CA ARG A 243 17.80 3.03 2.87
C ARG A 243 16.45 3.17 2.17
N CYS A 244 15.39 3.43 2.94
CA CYS A 244 14.02 3.55 2.46
C CYS A 244 13.50 5.00 2.48
N ASP A 245 14.40 5.98 2.60
CA ASP A 245 14.08 7.38 2.37
C ASP A 245 13.77 7.61 0.88
N PRO A 246 12.60 8.15 0.51
CA PRO A 246 12.23 8.35 -0.89
C PRO A 246 13.13 9.37 -1.61
N LEU A 247 13.90 10.22 -0.90
CA LEU A 247 14.87 11.11 -1.54
C LEU A 247 15.94 10.35 -2.32
N LEU A 248 16.23 9.11 -1.95
CA LEU A 248 17.17 8.23 -2.67
C LEU A 248 16.67 7.91 -4.10
N LEU A 249 15.36 7.98 -4.36
CA LEU A 249 14.79 7.77 -5.69
C LEU A 249 15.00 8.97 -6.64
N THR A 250 15.56 10.10 -6.18
CA THR A 250 15.69 11.32 -6.98
C THR A 250 16.33 11.09 -8.35
N GLY A 251 17.34 10.21 -8.43
CA GLY A 251 17.98 9.84 -9.70
C GLY A 251 17.01 9.17 -10.67
N LEU A 252 16.26 8.18 -10.19
CA LEU A 252 15.23 7.47 -10.97
C LEU A 252 14.06 8.38 -11.35
N LEU A 253 13.60 9.24 -10.44
CA LEU A 253 12.54 10.20 -10.70
C LEU A 253 12.91 11.19 -11.82
N ARG A 254 14.18 11.64 -11.85
CA ARG A 254 14.70 12.46 -12.97
C ARG A 254 14.76 11.67 -14.27
N ALA A 255 15.18 10.40 -14.23
CA ALA A 255 15.34 9.58 -15.43
C ALA A 255 14.00 9.17 -16.05
N THR A 256 12.96 8.99 -15.23
CA THR A 256 11.60 8.67 -15.69
C THR A 256 10.77 9.91 -16.03
N ARG A 257 11.32 11.11 -15.81
CA ARG A 257 10.68 12.38 -16.14
C ARG A 257 10.47 12.47 -17.66
N GLY A 258 9.21 12.46 -18.10
CA GLY A 258 8.85 12.49 -19.51
C GLY A 258 8.33 11.16 -20.09
N SER A 259 8.32 10.07 -19.30
CA SER A 259 7.65 8.82 -19.71
C SER A 259 6.13 8.95 -19.79
N GLY A 260 5.55 9.96 -19.15
CA GLY A 260 4.10 10.10 -18.96
C GLY A 260 3.52 9.13 -17.93
N VAL A 261 4.37 8.39 -17.21
CA VAL A 261 3.96 7.38 -16.23
C VAL A 261 3.93 7.95 -14.81
N PRO A 262 2.82 7.81 -14.07
CA PRO A 262 2.75 8.15 -12.66
C PRO A 262 3.66 7.24 -11.81
N ILE A 263 4.43 7.85 -10.91
CA ILE A 263 5.19 7.17 -9.87
C ILE A 263 4.51 7.42 -8.53
N LEU A 264 4.27 6.36 -7.75
CA LEU A 264 3.56 6.45 -6.47
C LEU A 264 4.45 5.99 -5.33
N LEU A 265 4.65 6.87 -4.36
CA LEU A 265 5.39 6.58 -3.14
C LEU A 265 4.39 6.14 -2.07
N LEU A 266 4.45 4.88 -1.67
CA LEU A 266 3.52 4.28 -0.73
C LEU A 266 4.02 4.37 0.71
N HIS A 267 3.11 4.52 1.67
CA HIS A 267 3.28 4.48 3.13
C HIS A 267 4.09 5.64 3.71
N ASN A 268 5.30 5.82 3.20
CA ASN A 268 6.26 6.90 3.42
C ASN A 268 6.73 7.15 4.86
N TYR A 269 6.04 6.74 5.91
CA TYR A 269 6.48 6.96 7.29
C TYR A 269 7.85 6.32 7.55
N PRO A 270 8.83 6.99 8.19
CA PRO A 270 8.77 8.32 8.81
C PRO A 270 9.14 9.49 7.88
N PHE A 271 9.27 9.23 6.58
CA PHE A 271 9.72 10.14 5.53
C PHE A 271 8.57 10.80 4.73
N HIS A 272 7.34 10.84 5.23
CA HIS A 272 6.18 11.41 4.52
C HIS A 272 6.37 12.87 4.13
N ARG A 273 7.11 13.67 4.90
CA ARG A 273 7.51 15.03 4.49
C ARG A 273 8.45 15.05 3.28
N ASN A 274 9.38 14.10 3.19
CA ASN A 274 10.25 13.96 2.02
C ASN A 274 9.44 13.56 0.78
N ALA A 275 8.47 12.66 0.94
CA ALA A 275 7.54 12.28 -0.13
C ALA A 275 6.67 13.46 -0.59
N ALA A 276 6.16 14.28 0.34
CA ALA A 276 5.41 15.50 0.03
C ALA A 276 6.26 16.49 -0.79
N TYR A 277 7.53 16.68 -0.42
CA TYR A 277 8.48 17.48 -1.19
C TYR A 277 8.68 16.94 -2.61
N LEU A 278 8.93 15.64 -2.77
CA LEU A 278 9.11 15.02 -4.10
C LEU A 278 7.85 15.14 -4.96
N ALA A 279 6.67 14.90 -4.39
CA ALA A 279 5.40 15.09 -5.07
C ALA A 279 5.18 16.57 -5.45
N GLN A 280 5.68 17.53 -4.67
CA GLN A 280 5.61 18.94 -5.05
C GLN A 280 6.51 19.26 -6.25
N VAL A 281 7.76 18.78 -6.27
CA VAL A 281 8.77 19.19 -7.27
C VAL A 281 8.81 18.35 -8.55
N PHE A 282 8.31 17.11 -8.52
CA PHE A 282 8.21 16.25 -9.71
C PHE A 282 6.76 16.12 -10.17
N GLU A 283 6.48 16.47 -11.43
CA GLU A 283 5.14 16.51 -12.02
C GLU A 283 4.39 15.17 -11.98
N HIS A 284 5.10 14.06 -12.01
CA HIS A 284 4.55 12.70 -12.14
C HIS A 284 4.62 11.88 -10.85
N VAL A 285 4.99 12.49 -9.71
CA VAL A 285 5.11 11.80 -8.41
C VAL A 285 3.88 12.05 -7.53
N PHE A 286 3.36 10.99 -6.95
CA PHE A 286 2.20 10.95 -6.05
C PHE A 286 2.58 10.26 -4.75
N ALA A 287 1.85 10.51 -3.66
CA ALA A 287 2.14 9.89 -2.37
C ALA A 287 0.89 9.65 -1.52
N ASP A 288 1.00 8.68 -0.64
CA ASP A 288 0.03 8.34 0.41
C ASP A 288 0.71 8.19 1.78
N VAL A 289 -0.08 7.93 2.82
CA VAL A 289 0.41 7.53 4.16
C VAL A 289 -0.35 6.30 4.68
N GLY A 290 -0.71 5.39 3.78
CA GLY A 290 -1.27 4.07 4.13
C GLY A 290 -0.31 3.30 5.03
N LEU A 291 -0.74 2.18 5.61
CA LEU A 291 -0.01 1.44 6.66
C LEU A 291 0.10 2.19 7.99
N CYS A 292 0.83 3.30 8.00
CA CYS A 292 1.05 4.10 9.20
C CYS A 292 -0.27 4.70 9.71
N THR A 293 -1.22 5.02 8.82
CA THR A 293 -2.54 5.55 9.20
C THR A 293 -3.26 4.67 10.22
N HIS A 294 -3.38 3.35 9.99
CA HIS A 294 -4.04 2.47 10.96
C HIS A 294 -3.13 2.12 12.15
N ASN A 295 -1.81 2.05 11.94
CA ASN A 295 -0.83 1.79 13.01
C ASN A 295 -0.74 2.91 14.05
N ALA A 296 -0.85 4.17 13.63
CA ALA A 296 -0.81 5.33 14.50
C ALA A 296 -2.12 5.56 15.28
N GLY A 297 -3.20 4.83 14.96
CA GLY A 297 -4.49 4.94 15.64
C GLY A 297 -4.97 6.40 15.73
N PHE A 298 -5.30 6.88 16.93
CA PHE A 298 -5.79 8.25 17.12
C PHE A 298 -4.78 9.36 16.74
N ARG A 299 -3.50 9.02 16.51
CA ARG A 299 -2.45 9.95 16.05
C ARG A 299 -2.36 10.06 14.52
N ALA A 300 -3.09 9.25 13.76
CA ALA A 300 -3.17 9.36 12.30
C ALA A 300 -3.41 10.79 11.76
N PRO A 301 -4.26 11.64 12.38
CA PRO A 301 -4.43 13.02 11.93
C PRO A 301 -3.15 13.85 11.87
N ALA A 302 -2.18 13.61 12.77
CA ALA A 302 -0.91 14.34 12.77
C ALA A 302 -0.06 14.02 11.54
N LEU A 303 -0.01 12.74 11.15
CA LEU A 303 0.71 12.28 9.96
C LEU A 303 0.14 12.90 8.68
N LEU A 304 -1.19 12.91 8.57
CA LEU A 304 -1.86 13.49 7.40
C LEU A 304 -1.68 15.00 7.34
N ALA A 305 -1.72 15.70 8.48
CA ALA A 305 -1.44 17.13 8.54
C ALA A 305 0.00 17.46 8.09
N GLU A 306 0.99 16.68 8.52
CA GLU A 306 2.40 16.85 8.11
C GLU A 306 2.62 16.57 6.62
N LEU A 307 1.93 15.59 6.04
CA LEU A 307 1.97 15.35 4.60
C LEU A 307 1.36 16.52 3.81
N LEU A 308 0.23 17.06 4.30
CA LEU A 308 -0.51 18.19 3.73
C LEU A 308 0.20 19.54 3.82
N GLU A 309 1.31 19.64 4.57
CA GLU A 309 2.14 20.86 4.63
C GLU A 309 2.66 21.26 3.24
N LEU A 310 2.93 20.29 2.36
CA LEU A 310 3.63 20.55 1.10
C LEU A 310 3.04 19.83 -0.12
N ILE A 311 2.39 18.67 0.08
CA ILE A 311 1.89 17.89 -1.07
C ILE A 311 0.79 18.67 -1.80
N PRO A 312 0.87 18.81 -3.14
CA PRO A 312 -0.26 19.32 -3.90
C PRO A 312 -1.46 18.39 -3.75
N PHE A 313 -2.65 18.92 -3.46
CA PHE A 313 -3.86 18.09 -3.25
C PHE A 313 -4.17 17.16 -4.44
N GLY A 314 -3.80 17.57 -5.66
CA GLY A 314 -3.91 16.75 -6.88
C GLY A 314 -2.92 15.58 -6.98
N LYS A 315 -2.06 15.39 -5.97
CA LYS A 315 -1.03 14.35 -5.89
C LYS A 315 -1.07 13.54 -4.59
N LEU A 316 -1.97 13.90 -3.67
CA LEU A 316 -2.31 13.11 -2.50
C LEU A 316 -3.25 11.97 -2.90
N LEU A 317 -3.00 10.78 -2.37
CA LEU A 317 -3.82 9.60 -2.58
C LEU A 317 -4.19 8.93 -1.25
N PHE A 318 -5.31 8.21 -1.25
CA PHE A 318 -5.73 7.36 -0.14
C PHE A 318 -5.33 5.90 -0.38
N SER A 319 -4.62 5.31 0.56
CA SER A 319 -4.42 3.87 0.63
C SER A 319 -4.58 3.39 2.07
N THR A 320 -5.02 2.14 2.23
CA THR A 320 -5.04 1.50 3.55
C THR A 320 -3.75 0.75 3.82
N ASP A 321 -3.14 0.18 2.78
CA ASP A 321 -2.14 -0.88 2.88
C ASP A 321 -2.59 -2.07 3.76
N ALA A 322 -3.91 -2.26 3.86
CA ALA A 322 -4.46 -3.30 4.71
C ALA A 322 -4.20 -4.68 4.09
N PHE A 323 -3.79 -5.63 4.92
CA PHE A 323 -3.66 -7.04 4.57
C PHE A 323 -4.27 -7.93 5.64
N GLY A 324 -4.79 -9.09 5.24
CA GLY A 324 -5.25 -10.13 6.16
C GLY A 324 -6.53 -9.77 6.92
N LEU A 325 -6.48 -8.80 7.81
CA LEU A 325 -7.60 -8.37 8.65
C LEU A 325 -8.44 -7.27 7.99
N ALA A 326 -9.73 -7.53 7.79
CA ALA A 326 -10.68 -6.53 7.29
C ALA A 326 -10.82 -5.31 8.22
N GLU A 327 -10.49 -5.47 9.51
CA GLU A 327 -10.38 -4.36 10.47
C GLU A 327 -9.47 -3.24 9.97
N LEU A 328 -8.33 -3.58 9.35
CA LEU A 328 -7.34 -2.59 8.90
C LEU A 328 -7.88 -1.67 7.80
N TYR A 329 -8.78 -2.18 6.97
CA TYR A 329 -9.49 -1.39 5.97
C TYR A 329 -10.42 -0.35 6.60
N HIS A 330 -11.20 -0.79 7.59
CA HIS A 330 -12.09 0.10 8.33
C HIS A 330 -11.30 1.14 9.14
N LEU A 331 -10.20 0.74 9.77
CA LEU A 331 -9.31 1.67 10.48
C LEU A 331 -8.67 2.67 9.52
N GLY A 332 -8.08 2.21 8.42
CA GLY A 332 -7.44 3.08 7.43
C GLY A 332 -8.40 4.14 6.88
N SER A 333 -9.60 3.73 6.44
CA SER A 333 -10.62 4.64 5.93
C SER A 333 -11.15 5.62 6.99
N THR A 334 -11.51 5.14 8.19
CA THR A 334 -12.08 6.01 9.23
C THR A 334 -11.06 6.99 9.80
N LEU A 335 -9.80 6.58 9.97
CA LEU A 335 -8.73 7.44 10.48
C LEU A 335 -8.26 8.45 9.43
N PHE A 336 -8.25 8.08 8.15
CA PHE A 336 -7.99 9.01 7.06
C PHE A 336 -9.07 10.10 6.99
N ARG A 337 -10.36 9.73 6.96
CA ARG A 337 -11.49 10.67 6.96
C ARG A 337 -11.45 11.62 8.15
N GLN A 338 -11.12 11.09 9.32
CA GLN A 338 -10.96 11.90 10.52
C GLN A 338 -9.77 12.85 10.42
N GLY A 339 -8.63 12.41 9.91
CA GLY A 339 -7.47 13.27 9.69
C GLY A 339 -7.78 14.42 8.75
N LEU A 340 -8.48 14.14 7.64
CA LEU A 340 -8.94 15.17 6.71
C LEU A 340 -9.92 16.13 7.38
N SER A 341 -10.89 15.62 8.15
CA SER A 341 -11.84 16.49 8.84
C SER A 341 -11.17 17.38 9.87
N ASP A 342 -10.25 16.86 10.69
CA ASP A 342 -9.52 17.65 11.67
C ASP A 342 -8.69 18.76 10.98
N PHE A 343 -7.99 18.44 9.88
CA PHE A 343 -7.24 19.43 9.09
C PHE A 343 -8.15 20.52 8.49
N LEU A 344 -9.26 20.11 7.87
CA LEU A 344 -10.19 21.04 7.22
C LEU A 344 -10.93 21.92 8.22
N HIS A 345 -11.35 21.40 9.38
CA HIS A 345 -11.94 22.21 10.45
C HIS A 345 -10.99 23.31 10.90
N THR A 346 -9.71 22.98 11.14
CA THR A 346 -8.71 23.97 11.53
C THR A 346 -8.53 25.05 10.47
N ALA A 347 -8.40 24.67 9.20
CA ALA A 347 -8.19 25.62 8.12
C ALA A 347 -9.43 26.49 7.81
N LEU A 348 -10.64 25.91 7.84
CA LEU A 348 -11.91 26.64 7.69
C LEU A 348 -12.10 27.65 8.83
N ALA A 349 -11.85 27.25 10.07
CA ALA A 349 -11.97 28.12 11.23
C ALA A 349 -10.96 29.28 11.21
N ALA A 350 -9.78 29.06 10.62
CA ALA A 350 -8.76 30.09 10.42
C ALA A 350 -9.02 30.98 9.19
N GLY A 351 -9.94 30.61 8.29
CA GLY A 351 -10.18 31.33 7.04
C GLY A 351 -9.10 31.12 5.98
N GLU A 352 -8.27 30.08 6.12
CA GLU A 352 -7.17 29.75 5.19
C GLU A 352 -7.67 29.01 3.93
N LEU A 353 -8.88 28.43 3.97
CA LEU A 353 -9.52 27.83 2.81
C LEU A 353 -11.04 28.03 2.82
N SER A 354 -11.66 28.05 1.64
CA SER A 354 -13.11 28.09 1.50
C SER A 354 -13.73 26.70 1.60
N GLU A 355 -15.03 26.60 1.86
CA GLU A 355 -15.75 25.31 1.84
C GLU A 355 -15.65 24.62 0.47
N VAL A 356 -15.64 25.39 -0.62
CA VAL A 356 -15.46 24.88 -1.99
C VAL A 356 -14.09 24.23 -2.16
N ASP A 357 -13.04 24.85 -1.62
CA ASP A 357 -11.68 24.29 -1.62
C ASP A 357 -11.59 23.04 -0.75
N ALA A 358 -12.25 23.04 0.42
CA ALA A 358 -12.32 21.90 1.32
C ALA A 358 -12.93 20.67 0.62
N GLN A 359 -14.10 20.85 0.01
CA GLN A 359 -14.78 19.78 -0.72
C GLN A 359 -13.95 19.31 -1.92
N ARG A 360 -13.25 20.22 -2.61
CA ARG A 360 -12.34 19.86 -3.72
C ARG A 360 -11.17 19.00 -3.24
N LEU A 361 -10.53 19.35 -2.12
CA LEU A 361 -9.44 18.55 -1.55
C LEU A 361 -9.90 17.12 -1.28
N VAL A 362 -11.05 16.97 -0.63
CA VAL A 362 -11.61 15.65 -0.28
C VAL A 362 -11.83 14.79 -1.52
N ARG A 363 -12.47 15.33 -2.57
CA ARG A 363 -12.71 14.57 -3.79
C ARG A 363 -11.41 14.18 -4.49
N LEU A 364 -10.43 15.07 -4.55
CA LEU A 364 -9.11 14.80 -5.12
C LEU A 364 -8.41 13.66 -4.38
N ALA A 365 -8.22 13.82 -3.08
CA ALA A 365 -7.45 12.89 -2.25
C ALA A 365 -8.15 11.52 -2.09
N GLY A 366 -9.47 11.52 -1.97
CA GLY A 366 -10.26 10.30 -1.79
C GLY A 366 -10.45 9.50 -3.08
N HIS A 367 -10.67 10.14 -4.23
CA HIS A 367 -11.16 9.44 -5.42
C HIS A 367 -10.58 9.95 -6.75
N GLU A 368 -10.74 11.24 -7.07
CA GLU A 368 -10.48 11.76 -8.43
C GLU A 368 -9.02 11.60 -8.87
N ASN A 369 -8.05 11.71 -7.96
CA ASN A 369 -6.64 11.52 -8.32
C ASN A 369 -6.37 10.07 -8.72
N ALA A 370 -6.78 9.10 -7.90
CA ALA A 370 -6.59 7.68 -8.18
C ALA A 370 -7.34 7.25 -9.45
N ALA A 371 -8.62 7.62 -9.57
CA ALA A 371 -9.42 7.33 -10.75
C ALA A 371 -8.76 7.83 -12.05
N ARG A 372 -8.19 9.05 -12.03
CA ARG A 372 -7.46 9.64 -13.15
C ARG A 372 -6.16 8.90 -13.48
N ILE A 373 -5.29 8.67 -12.50
CA ILE A 373 -3.95 8.10 -12.77
C ILE A 373 -3.99 6.62 -13.16
N TYR A 374 -4.96 5.86 -12.64
CA TYR A 374 -5.15 4.45 -12.98
C TYR A 374 -6.14 4.21 -14.13
N ARG A 375 -6.78 5.28 -14.61
CA ARG A 375 -7.75 5.25 -15.72
C ARG A 375 -8.94 4.32 -15.45
N LEU A 376 -9.50 4.38 -14.23
CA LEU A 376 -10.52 3.44 -13.75
C LEU A 376 -11.91 3.63 -14.39
N GLU A 377 -12.17 4.78 -15.02
CA GLU A 377 -13.45 5.08 -15.69
C GLU A 377 -13.46 4.71 -17.18
N SER A 378 -12.27 4.51 -17.77
CA SER A 378 -12.11 4.17 -19.19
C SER A 378 -11.81 2.69 -19.43
N ARG A 379 -12.04 1.83 -18.42
CA ARG A 379 -11.69 0.41 -18.42
C ARG A 379 -12.92 -0.49 -18.45
#